data_AF-A0A968VMF6-F1
#
_entry.id   AF-A0A968VMF6-F1
#
_cell.length_a   1.000
_cell.length_b   1.000
_cell.length_c   1.000
_cell.angle_alpha   90.00
_cell.angle_beta   90.00
_cell.angle_gamma   90.00
#
_symmetry.space_group_name_H-M   'P 1'
#
loop_
_entity.id
_entity.type
_entity.pdbx_description
1 polymer ?
#
loop_
_entity_poly.entity_id
_entity_poly.type
_entity_poly.pdbx_seq_one_letter_code
_entity_poly.pdbx_strand_id
1 'polypeptide(L)'
;MVDIKHLVENLDRYERELEIRFMEKGLAKKLASVYQHKNQLKIQVDAIRGQKNQFNRKVLQLAGQAKFEAIEEMKQIGERQKNLELELESLETECKELLYKFQI
;
A
#
# COMPACT_ATOMS: atom_id res chain seq x y z
N MET A 1 7.55 21.11 -0.95
CA MET A 1 7.36 19.66 -0.71
C MET A 1 7.84 18.92 -1.95
N VAL A 2 8.77 17.97 -1.81
CA VAL A 2 9.28 17.17 -2.95
C VAL A 2 8.13 16.37 -3.55
N ASP A 3 7.95 16.44 -4.86
CA ASP A 3 7.00 15.57 -5.57
C ASP A 3 7.57 14.15 -5.64
N ILE A 4 6.98 13.22 -4.89
CA ILE A 4 7.41 11.82 -4.87
C ILE A 4 7.33 11.19 -6.26
N LYS A 5 6.37 11.57 -7.11
CA LYS A 5 6.28 11.01 -8.47
C LYS A 5 7.49 11.39 -9.29
N HIS A 6 7.84 12.68 -9.25
CA HIS A 6 9.03 13.18 -9.91
C HIS A 6 10.32 12.57 -9.33
N LEU A 7 10.37 12.30 -8.03
CA LEU A 7 11.49 11.61 -7.38
C LEU A 7 11.65 10.18 -7.91
N VAL A 8 10.56 9.42 -8.02
CA VAL A 8 10.59 8.05 -8.55
C VAL A 8 11.04 8.04 -10.02
N GLU A 9 10.60 9.01 -10.81
CA GLU A 9 10.97 9.15 -12.23
C GLU A 9 12.43 9.62 -12.43
N ASN A 10 13.01 10.33 -11.46
CA ASN A 10 14.34 10.95 -11.56
C ASN A 10 15.27 10.52 -10.41
N LEU A 11 15.18 9.26 -10.00
CA LEU A 11 15.85 8.72 -8.80
C LEU A 11 17.35 9.04 -8.72
N ASP A 12 18.07 8.83 -9.82
CA ASP A 12 19.52 9.03 -9.89
C ASP A 12 19.92 10.49 -9.67
N ARG A 13 19.07 11.42 -10.12
CA ARG A 13 19.30 12.85 -9.91
C ARG A 13 19.16 13.18 -8.42
N TYR A 14 18.10 12.70 -7.78
CA TYR A 14 17.87 12.95 -6.36
C TYR A 14 18.94 12.29 -5.47
N GLU A 15 19.40 11.09 -5.79
CA GLU A 15 20.51 10.46 -5.06
C GLU A 15 21.80 11.30 -5.16
N ARG A 16 22.13 11.84 -6.34
CA ARG A 16 23.30 12.73 -6.49
C ARG A 16 23.12 14.04 -5.71
N GLU A 17 21.94 14.64 -5.76
CA GLU A 17 21.64 15.86 -4.99
C GLU A 17 21.73 15.63 -3.47
N LEU A 18 21.30 14.46 -2.99
CA LEU A 18 21.43 14.06 -1.59
C LEU A 18 22.89 13.80 -1.19
N GLU A 19 23.67 13.13 -2.04
CA GLU A 19 25.10 12.91 -1.79
C GLU A 19 25.86 14.25 -1.66
N ILE A 20 25.54 15.24 -2.50
CA ILE A 20 26.13 16.59 -2.42
C ILE A 20 25.75 17.29 -1.09
N ARG A 21 24.56 17.02 -0.56
CA ARG A 21 24.07 17.58 0.71
C ARG A 21 24.53 16.80 1.95
N PHE A 22 25.42 15.81 1.80
CA PHE A 22 25.86 14.92 2.88
C PHE A 22 24.69 14.21 3.59
N MET A 23 23.61 13.95 2.87
CA MET A 23 22.43 13.24 3.38
C MET A 23 22.66 11.72 3.36
N GLU A 24 21.77 10.98 4.03
CA GLU A 24 21.81 9.51 4.07
C GLU A 24 21.76 8.92 2.65
N LYS A 25 22.79 8.14 2.30
CA LYS A 25 22.88 7.47 1.00
C LYS A 25 21.75 6.45 0.84
N GLY A 26 21.07 6.46 -0.31
CA GLY A 26 19.96 5.55 -0.56
C GLY A 26 18.63 6.00 0.03
N LEU A 27 18.54 7.20 0.62
CA LEU A 27 17.28 7.74 1.13
C LEU A 27 16.24 7.93 0.01
N ALA A 28 16.64 8.35 -1.21
CA ALA A 28 15.72 8.48 -2.33
C ALA A 28 15.28 7.10 -2.83
N LYS A 29 16.20 6.13 -2.89
CA LYS A 29 15.86 4.72 -3.21
C LYS A 29 14.86 4.15 -2.22
N LYS A 30 15.08 4.36 -0.92
CA LYS A 30 14.18 3.89 0.13
C LYS A 30 12.81 4.53 -0.01
N LEU A 31 12.74 5.86 -0.15
CA LEU A 31 11.48 6.57 -0.34
C LEU A 31 10.72 6.11 -1.59
N ALA A 32 11.42 5.91 -2.71
CA ALA A 32 10.83 5.39 -3.94
C ALA A 32 10.28 3.97 -3.76
N SER A 33 11.02 3.09 -3.10
CA SER A 33 10.60 1.71 -2.84
C SER A 33 9.36 1.65 -1.95
N VAL A 34 9.34 2.40 -0.84
CA VAL A 34 8.18 2.44 0.08
C VAL A 34 6.96 3.01 -0.64
N TYR A 35 7.14 4.06 -1.46
CA TYR A 35 6.04 4.63 -2.24
C TYR A 35 5.47 3.66 -3.29
N GLN A 36 6.32 2.95 -4.02
CA GLN A 36 5.90 1.92 -4.97
C GLN A 36 5.16 0.79 -4.28
N HIS A 37 5.69 0.32 -3.13
CA HIS A 37 5.05 -0.73 -2.35
C HIS A 37 3.67 -0.29 -1.84
N LYS A 38 3.57 0.92 -1.28
CA LYS A 38 2.29 1.53 -0.87
C LYS A 38 1.28 1.54 -2.03
N ASN A 39 1.70 1.97 -3.22
CA ASN A 39 0.80 2.03 -4.37
C ASN A 39 0.32 0.64 -4.80
N GLN A 40 1.19 -0.36 -4.81
CA GLN A 40 0.82 -1.75 -5.09
C GLN A 40 -0.17 -2.27 -4.04
N LEU A 41 0.10 -2.02 -2.77
CA LEU A 41 -0.75 -2.46 -1.67
C LEU A 41 -2.14 -1.79 -1.73
N LYS A 42 -2.19 -0.51 -2.08
CA LYS A 42 -3.45 0.21 -2.31
C LYS A 42 -4.30 -0.43 -3.40
N ILE A 43 -3.68 -0.79 -4.54
CA ILE A 43 -4.36 -1.50 -5.63
C ILE A 43 -4.91 -2.84 -5.14
N GLN A 44 -4.16 -3.58 -4.32
CA GLN A 44 -4.61 -4.85 -3.74
C GLN A 44 -5.79 -4.68 -2.79
N VAL A 45 -5.76 -3.67 -1.92
CA VAL A 45 -6.87 -3.35 -1.00
C VAL A 45 -8.13 -3.01 -1.79
N ASP A 46 -8.02 -2.17 -2.83
CA ASP A 46 -9.15 -1.79 -3.68
C ASP A 46 -9.71 -3.00 -4.44
N ALA A 47 -8.85 -3.89 -4.94
CA ALA A 47 -9.26 -5.13 -5.58
C ALA A 47 -10.01 -6.07 -4.61
N ILE A 48 -9.50 -6.27 -3.39
CA ILE A 48 -10.13 -7.11 -2.37
C ILE A 48 -11.47 -6.52 -1.91
N ARG A 49 -11.57 -5.19 -1.76
CA ARG A 49 -12.85 -4.52 -1.48
C ARG A 49 -13.87 -4.79 -2.59
N GLY A 50 -13.44 -4.72 -3.86
CA GLY A 50 -14.27 -5.09 -5.01
C GLY A 50 -14.73 -6.55 -4.96
N GLN A 51 -13.80 -7.48 -4.72
CA GLN A 51 -14.09 -8.90 -4.60
C GLN A 51 -15.07 -9.19 -3.46
N LYS A 52 -14.85 -8.62 -2.28
CA LYS A 52 -15.74 -8.78 -1.11
C LYS A 52 -17.15 -8.27 -1.40
N ASN A 53 -17.30 -7.14 -2.09
CA ASN A 53 -18.61 -6.61 -2.48
C ASN A 53 -19.33 -7.53 -3.47
N GLN A 54 -18.62 -8.08 -4.45
CA GLN A 54 -19.18 -9.04 -5.39
C GLN A 54 -19.55 -10.36 -4.70
N PHE A 55 -18.71 -10.82 -3.79
CA PHE A 55 -18.89 -12.04 -3.04
C PHE A 55 -20.10 -11.93 -2.08
N ASN A 56 -20.23 -10.82 -1.36
CA ASN A 56 -21.40 -10.49 -0.54
C ASN A 56 -22.72 -10.64 -1.31
N ARG A 57 -22.78 -10.11 -2.54
CA ARG A 57 -23.97 -10.21 -3.40
C ARG A 57 -24.29 -11.68 -3.74
N LYS A 58 -23.27 -12.50 -3.99
CA LYS A 58 -23.43 -13.94 -4.26
C LYS A 58 -23.91 -14.69 -3.00
N VAL A 59 -23.31 -14.42 -1.84
CA VAL A 59 -23.68 -15.08 -0.57
C VAL A 59 -25.15 -14.86 -0.21
N LEU A 60 -25.69 -13.68 -0.49
CA LEU A 60 -27.12 -13.37 -0.26
C LEU A 60 -28.07 -14.24 -1.08
N GLN A 61 -27.62 -14.81 -2.21
CA GLN A 61 -28.41 -15.68 -3.08
C GLN A 61 -28.27 -17.17 -2.70
N LEU A 62 -27.33 -17.52 -1.83
CA LEU A 62 -27.09 -18.90 -1.39
C LEU A 62 -27.99 -19.26 -0.21
N ALA A 63 -28.27 -20.56 -0.06
CA ALA A 63 -29.04 -21.12 1.06
C ALA A 63 -28.37 -22.40 1.60
N GLY A 64 -28.72 -22.77 2.83
CA GLY A 64 -28.23 -23.99 3.47
C GLY A 64 -26.70 -24.01 3.62
N GLN A 65 -26.10 -25.17 3.37
CA GLN A 65 -24.68 -25.44 3.62
C GLN A 65 -23.74 -24.55 2.78
N ALA A 66 -24.10 -24.28 1.52
CA ALA A 66 -23.33 -23.41 0.64
C ALA A 66 -23.24 -21.96 1.17
N LYS A 67 -24.28 -21.48 1.86
CA LYS A 67 -24.25 -20.15 2.49
C LYS A 67 -23.29 -20.12 3.69
N PHE A 68 -23.25 -21.20 4.47
CA PHE A 68 -22.36 -21.31 5.62
C PHE A 68 -20.89 -21.31 5.20
N GLU A 69 -20.54 -22.12 4.20
CA GLU A 69 -19.18 -22.17 3.63
C GLU A 69 -18.76 -20.81 3.05
N ALA A 70 -19.66 -20.15 2.31
CA ALA A 70 -19.39 -18.82 1.78
C ALA A 70 -19.19 -17.77 2.89
N ILE A 71 -19.92 -17.85 4.02
CA ILE A 71 -19.69 -16.93 5.15
C ILE A 71 -18.29 -17.10 5.75
N GLU A 72 -17.79 -18.33 5.86
CA GLU A 72 -16.44 -18.61 6.35
C GLU A 72 -15.36 -18.08 5.39
N GLU A 73 -15.50 -18.30 4.08
CA GLU A 73 -14.60 -17.70 3.09
C GLU A 73 -14.61 -16.17 3.17
N MET A 74 -15.78 -15.57 3.41
CA MET A 74 -15.91 -14.13 3.55
C MET A 74 -15.20 -13.58 4.79
N LYS A 75 -15.17 -14.33 5.90
CA LYS A 75 -14.39 -13.97 7.09
C LYS A 75 -12.90 -13.91 6.76
N GLN A 76 -12.37 -14.92 6.05
CA GLN A 76 -10.97 -14.96 5.63
C GLN A 76 -10.61 -13.78 4.71
N ILE A 77 -11.50 -13.44 3.77
CA ILE A 77 -11.34 -12.24 2.91
C ILE A 77 -11.34 -10.97 3.76
N GLY A 78 -12.22 -10.89 4.77
CA GLY A 78 -12.30 -9.76 5.70
C GLY A 78 -11.03 -9.58 6.54
N GLU A 79 -10.45 -10.67 7.05
CA GLU A 79 -9.19 -10.63 7.79
C GLU A 79 -8.03 -10.21 6.90
N ARG A 80 -7.95 -10.78 5.68
CA ARG A 80 -6.92 -10.38 4.71
C ARG A 80 -7.02 -8.91 4.32
N GLN A 81 -8.24 -8.39 4.14
CA GLN A 81 -8.47 -6.97 3.90
C GLN A 81 -7.94 -6.13 5.06
N LYS A 82 -8.27 -6.49 6.30
CA LYS A 82 -7.83 -5.76 7.49
C LYS A 82 -6.31 -5.74 7.61
N ASN A 83 -5.65 -6.86 7.38
CA ASN A 83 -4.18 -6.95 7.45
C ASN A 83 -3.52 -6.05 6.40
N LEU A 84 -4.04 -6.03 5.17
CA LEU A 84 -3.53 -5.14 4.12
C LEU A 84 -3.81 -3.66 4.40
N GLU A 85 -4.94 -3.33 5.05
CA GLU A 85 -5.21 -1.94 5.46
C GLU A 85 -4.23 -1.47 6.55
N LEU A 86 -3.89 -2.34 7.51
CA LEU A 86 -2.88 -2.04 8.54
C LEU A 86 -1.48 -1.87 7.94
N GLU A 87 -1.09 -2.73 7.02
CA GLU A 87 0.18 -2.61 6.30
C GLU A 87 0.23 -1.33 5.46
N LEU A 88 -0.88 -0.95 4.82
CA LEU A 88 -0.99 0.31 4.09
C LEU A 88 -0.73 1.49 5.02
N GLU A 89 -1.40 1.53 6.17
CA GLU A 89 -1.25 2.60 7.17
C GLU A 89 0.19 2.72 7.70
N SER A 90 0.84 1.57 7.92
CA SER A 90 2.25 1.53 8.31
C SER A 90 3.16 2.12 7.22
N LEU A 91 2.96 1.74 5.95
CA LEU A 91 3.71 2.28 4.82
C LEU A 91 3.43 3.77 4.58
N GLU A 92 2.20 4.24 4.84
CA GLU A 92 1.86 5.66 4.77
C GLU A 92 2.63 6.48 5.82
N THR A 93 2.76 5.92 7.02
CA THR A 93 3.53 6.53 8.11
C THR A 93 5.01 6.55 7.76
N GLU A 94 5.56 5.43 7.30
CA GLU A 94 6.97 5.35 6.86
C GLU A 94 7.26 6.32 5.70
N CYS A 95 6.38 6.40 4.70
CA CYS A 95 6.51 7.37 3.62
C CYS A 95 6.55 8.82 4.12
N LYS A 96 5.70 9.18 5.10
CA LYS A 96 5.68 10.53 5.69
C LYS A 96 6.98 10.82 6.43
N GLU A 97 7.47 9.88 7.23
CA GLU A 97 8.73 10.02 7.96
C GLU A 97 9.93 10.20 7.02
N LEU A 98 10.00 9.39 5.96
CA LEU A 98 11.05 9.50 4.95
C LEU A 98 10.98 10.83 4.19
N LEU A 99 9.77 11.31 3.89
CA LEU A 99 9.56 12.64 3.32
C LEU A 99 10.03 13.75 4.24
N TYR A 100 9.79 13.66 5.54
CA TYR A 100 10.28 14.65 6.51
C TYR A 100 11.80 14.68 6.54
N LYS A 101 12.46 13.51 6.53
CA LYS A 101 13.92 13.42 6.42
C LYS A 101 14.45 14.03 5.13
N PHE A 102 13.66 14.03 4.06
CA PHE A 102 13.99 14.61 2.76
C PHE A 102 13.90 16.14 2.70
N GLN A 103 13.24 16.78 3.68
CA GLN A 103 12.93 18.22 3.66
C GLN A 103 13.96 19.11 4.38
N ILE A 104 15.12 18.56 4.76
CA ILE A 104 16.26 19.35 5.28
C ILE A 104 16.95 20.10 4.13
#